data_AF-A0AAJ1X1J2-F1
#
_entry.id   AF-A0AAJ1X1J2-F1
#
_cell.length_a   1.000
_cell.length_b   1.000
_cell.length_c   1.000
_cell.angle_alpha   90.00
_cell.angle_beta   90.00
_cell.angle_gamma   90.00
#
_symmetry.space_group_name_H-M   'P 1'
#
loop_
_entity.id
_entity.type
_entity.pdbx_description
1 polymer ?
#
loop_
_entity_poly.entity_id
_entity_poly.type
_entity_poly.pdbx_seq_one_letter_code
_entity_poly.pdbx_strand_id
1 'polypeptide(L)' 'MPENPGAPDVDLDDRAAPVAPTPTGHDAVDALLVEVANLAGTPVAEHVAVFERVHLGLRGVLDATTAG' A
#
# COMPACT_ATOMS: atom_id res chain seq x y z
N MET A 1 -26.51 -16.98 -15.20
CA MET A 1 -25.34 -16.24 -14.69
C MET A 1 -24.14 -17.12 -15.01
N PRO A 2 -23.11 -16.67 -15.74
CA PRO A 2 -21.85 -17.41 -15.76
C PRO A 2 -21.29 -17.35 -14.34
N GLU A 3 -21.09 -18.51 -13.73
CA GLU A 3 -20.28 -18.65 -12.53
C GLU A 3 -18.93 -17.95 -12.76
N ASN A 4 -18.66 -16.94 -11.93
CA ASN A 4 -17.31 -16.41 -11.80
C ASN A 4 -16.49 -17.56 -11.18
N PRO A 5 -15.56 -18.20 -11.91
CA PRO A 5 -14.76 -19.29 -11.34
C PRO A 5 -14.09 -18.69 -10.12
N GLY A 6 -14.42 -19.25 -8.94
CA GLY A 6 -13.94 -18.74 -7.66
C GLY A 6 -12.46 -18.41 -7.78
N ALA A 7 -12.09 -17.19 -7.39
CA ALA A 7 -10.69 -16.80 -7.31
C ALA A 7 -9.91 -17.96 -6.66
N PRO A 8 -8.73 -18.33 -7.18
CA PRO A 8 -7.98 -19.46 -6.63
C PRO A 8 -7.91 -19.29 -5.11
N ASP A 9 -8.18 -20.37 -4.37
CA ASP A 9 -8.01 -20.42 -2.91
C ASP A 9 -6.58 -19.94 -2.62
N VAL A 10 -6.46 -18.65 -2.31
CA VAL A 10 -5.22 -18.04 -1.89
C VAL A 10 -4.96 -18.63 -0.52
N ASP A 11 -3.93 -19.45 -0.42
CA ASP A 11 -3.46 -19.92 0.88
C ASP A 11 -2.97 -18.69 1.64
N LEU A 12 -3.80 -18.19 2.56
CA LEU A 12 -3.46 -17.02 3.37
C LEU A 12 -2.25 -17.31 4.27
N ASP A 13 -1.96 -18.58 4.55
CA ASP A 13 -0.78 -19.01 5.33
C ASP A 13 0.52 -18.96 4.50
N ASP A 14 0.45 -19.00 3.17
CA ASP A 14 1.59 -18.79 2.26
C ASP A 14 1.84 -17.29 1.97
N ARG A 15 1.07 -16.40 2.60
CA ARG A 15 1.30 -14.96 2.52
C ARG A 15 2.57 -14.64 3.28
N ALA A 16 3.69 -14.59 2.55
CA ALA A 16 4.99 -14.17 3.08
C ALA A 16 4.84 -12.96 4.00
N ALA A 17 5.52 -13.01 5.15
CA ALA A 17 5.56 -11.90 6.09
C ALA A 17 5.87 -10.59 5.33
N PRO A 18 5.20 -9.47 5.66
CA PRO A 18 5.40 -8.23 4.95
C PRO A 18 6.89 -7.83 5.02
N VAL A 19 7.58 -7.94 3.89
CA VAL A 19 8.94 -7.42 3.73
C VAL A 19 8.85 -5.91 3.74
N ALA A 20 9.64 -5.27 4.61
CA ALA A 20 9.79 -3.83 4.58
C ALA A 20 10.22 -3.40 3.17
N PRO A 21 9.54 -2.41 2.54
CA PRO A 21 9.89 -1.99 1.20
C PRO A 21 11.34 -1.47 1.18
N THR A 22 12.08 -1.80 0.11
CA THR A 22 13.38 -1.20 -0.13
C THR A 22 13.19 0.31 -0.34
N PRO A 23 14.01 1.19 0.29
CA PRO A 23 13.92 2.63 0.09
C PRO A 23 14.01 2.98 -1.40
N THR A 24 13.14 3.88 -1.84
CA THR A 24 13.07 4.35 -3.22
C THR A 24 14.14 5.39 -3.52
N GLY A 25 14.72 6.00 -2.47
CA GLY A 25 15.68 7.10 -2.58
C GLY A 25 15.01 8.46 -2.79
N HIS A 26 13.68 8.52 -2.71
CA HIS A 26 12.89 9.74 -2.77
C HIS A 26 12.27 10.02 -1.40
N ASP A 27 12.79 11.01 -0.68
CA ASP A 27 12.46 11.27 0.73
C ASP A 27 10.94 11.34 1.00
N ALA A 28 10.18 11.99 0.11
CA ALA A 28 8.73 12.10 0.26
C ALA A 28 8.00 10.76 0.08
N VAL A 29 8.48 9.90 -0.82
CA VAL A 29 7.91 8.56 -1.04
C VAL A 29 8.28 7.65 0.12
N ASP A 30 9.53 7.71 0.57
CA ASP A 30 10.03 6.87 1.66
C ASP A 30 9.33 7.19 2.98
N ALA A 31 9.04 8.47 3.27
CA ALA A 31 8.23 8.86 4.42
C ALA A 31 6.80 8.29 4.37
N LEU A 32 6.15 8.32 3.20
CA LEU A 32 4.80 7.78 3.02
C LEU A 32 4.77 6.25 3.14
N LEU A 33 5.81 5.55 2.67
CA LEU A 33 5.93 4.09 2.82
C LEU A 33 6.11 3.66 4.28
N VAL A 34 6.76 4.49 5.10
CA VAL A 34 6.85 4.25 6.56
C VAL A 34 5.47 4.33 7.22
N GLU A 35 4.58 5.25 6.80
CA GLU A 35 3.21 5.30 7.32
C GLU A 35 2.44 4.01 7.05
N VAL A 36 2.58 3.42 5.85
CA VAL A 36 1.96 2.13 5.52
C VAL A 36 2.56 0.98 6.31
N ALA A 37 3.88 0.97 6.51
CA ALA A 37 4.54 -0.08 7.27
C ALA A 37 4.08 -0.13 8.74
N ASN A 38 3.74 1.03 9.31
CA ASN A 38 3.25 1.15 10.69
C ASN A 38 1.76 0.78 10.85
N LEU A 39 1.06 0.43 9.76
CA LEU A 39 -0.34 0.06 9.81
C LEU A 39 -0.56 -1.34 10.40
N ALA A 40 0.48 -2.19 10.39
CA ALA A 40 0.45 -3.51 10.99
C ALA A 40 0.14 -3.41 12.50
N GLY A 41 -0.96 -4.03 12.93
CA GLY A 41 -1.42 -3.98 14.32
C GLY A 41 -2.40 -2.85 14.66
N THR A 42 -2.69 -1.95 13.71
CA THR A 42 -3.77 -0.95 13.86
C THR A 42 -5.14 -1.56 13.52
N PRO A 43 -6.25 -1.05 14.08
CA PRO A 43 -7.59 -1.48 13.70
C PRO A 43 -7.87 -1.26 12.21
N VAL A 44 -8.52 -2.22 11.56
CA VAL A 44 -8.85 -2.16 10.12
C VAL A 44 -9.65 -0.90 9.74
N ALA A 45 -10.46 -0.36 10.66
CA ALA A 45 -11.18 0.89 10.44
C ALA A 45 -10.25 2.09 10.19
N GLU A 46 -9.05 2.08 10.77
CA GLU A 46 -8.03 3.13 10.58
C GLU A 46 -7.24 2.94 9.28
N HIS A 47 -7.26 1.75 8.70
CA HIS A 47 -6.48 1.42 7.50
C HIS A 47 -6.91 2.25 6.29
N VAL A 48 -8.21 2.50 6.16
CA VAL A 48 -8.77 3.29 5.04
C VAL A 48 -8.23 4.72 5.07
N ALA A 49 -8.25 5.37 6.23
CA ALA A 49 -7.79 6.75 6.36
C ALA A 49 -6.29 6.89 6.06
N VAL A 50 -5.46 5.94 6.51
CA VAL A 50 -4.02 5.93 6.21
C VAL A 50 -3.77 5.64 4.73
N PHE A 51 -4.48 4.66 4.16
CA PHE A 51 -4.38 4.32 2.75
C PHE A 51 -4.70 5.52 1.86
N GLU A 52 -5.82 6.20 2.10
CA GLU A 52 -6.24 7.36 1.31
C GLU A 52 -5.21 8.50 1.36
N ARG A 53 -4.69 8.80 2.55
CA ARG A 53 -3.65 9.84 2.74
C ARG A 53 -2.39 9.49 1.97
N VAL A 54 -1.89 8.27 2.14
CA VAL A 54 -0.68 7.80 1.47
C VAL A 54 -0.88 7.81 -0.04
N HIS A 55 -2.02 7.31 -0.52
CA HIS A 55 -2.33 7.25 -1.93
C HIS A 55 -2.34 8.65 -2.57
N LEU A 56 -2.98 9.62 -1.92
CA LEU A 56 -3.01 11.01 -2.37
C LEU A 56 -1.60 11.63 -2.39
N GLY A 57 -0.78 11.37 -1.36
CA GLY A 57 0.59 11.84 -1.28
C GLY A 57 1.48 11.29 -2.41
N LEU A 58 1.43 9.97 -2.64
CA LEU A 58 2.16 9.33 -3.73
C LEU A 58 1.73 9.87 -5.08
N ARG A 59 0.43 10.09 -5.27
CA ARG A 59 -0.08 10.68 -6.51
C ARG A 59 0.46 12.09 -6.73
N GLY A 60 0.50 12.92 -5.70
CA GLY A 60 1.08 14.26 -5.76
C GLY A 60 2.55 14.26 -6.16
N VAL A 61 3.35 13.34 -5.63
CA VAL A 61 4.77 13.19 -6.01
C VAL A 61 4.91 12.77 -7.49
N LEU A 62 4.08 11.84 -7.96
CA LEU A 62 4.10 11.38 -9.35
C LEU A 62 3.66 12.50 -10.31
N ASP A 63 2.63 13.25 -9.96
CA ASP A 63 2.16 14.38 -10.77
C ASP A 63 3.23 15.50 -10.82
N ALA A 64 3.93 15.78 -9.72
CA ALA A 64 5.04 16.74 -9.70
C ALA A 64 6.24 16.28 -10.55
N THR A 65 6.52 14.97 -10.58
CA THR A 65 7.62 14.39 -11.36
C THR A 65 7.31 14.32 -12.86
N THR A 66 6.04 14.17 -13.24
CA THR A 66 5.61 14.09 -14.65
C THR A 66 5.34 15.47 -15.27
N ALA A 67 5.20 16.51 -14.46
CA ALA A 67 5.01 17.88 -14.90
C ALA A 67 6.33 18.66 -15.13
N GLY A 68 7.47 18.10 -14.72
CA GLY A 68 8.81 18.67 -14.93
C GLY A 68 9.54 18.04 -16.11
#